data_AF-A0A953BKX2-F1
#
_entry.id   AF-A0A953BKX2-F1
#
_cell.length_a   1.000
_cell.length_b   1.000
_cell.length_c   1.000
_cell.angle_alpha   90.00
_cell.angle_beta   90.00
_cell.angle_gamma   90.00
#
_symmetry.space_group_name_H-M   'P 1'
#
loop_
_entity.id
_entity.type
_entity.pdbx_description
1 polymer ?
#
loop_
_entity_poly.entity_id
_entity_poly.type
_entity_poly.pdbx_seq_one_letter_code
_entity_poly.pdbx_strand_id
1 'polypeptide(L)' 'MKANVRKLSMLAVATAVCGVAGIASVTIAVGPIGGGCNKGTYCLDVWRPVLCPNGQVYSNDCYAAKACQKNCVPYGGDAS' A
#
# COMPACT_ATOMS: atom_id res chain seq x y z
N MET A 1 20.45 -1.97 51.41
CA MET A 1 18.97 -1.90 51.45
C MET A 1 18.50 -0.78 50.53
N LYS A 2 17.37 -0.99 49.82
CA LYS A 2 16.74 -0.19 48.73
C LYS A 2 17.35 -0.44 47.33
N ALA A 3 16.58 -0.66 46.27
CA ALA A 3 15.20 -0.29 46.01
C ALA A 3 14.41 -1.38 45.24
N ASN A 4 13.10 -1.35 45.50
CA ASN A 4 12.03 -2.18 44.95
C ASN A 4 11.38 -1.48 43.75
N VAL A 5 10.76 -2.26 42.84
CA VAL A 5 9.67 -1.89 41.90
C VAL A 5 10.15 -1.11 40.66
N ARG A 6 10.03 -1.61 39.42
CA ARG A 6 8.81 -2.05 38.70
C ARG A 6 9.11 -3.14 37.66
N LYS A 7 8.26 -4.18 37.63
CA LYS A 7 8.07 -5.09 36.49
C LYS A 7 7.58 -4.31 35.26
N LEU A 8 7.79 -4.92 34.08
CA LEU A 8 7.30 -4.51 32.75
C LEU A 8 7.98 -3.25 32.22
N SER A 9 8.56 -3.19 31.03
CA SER A 9 8.39 -4.03 29.85
C SER A 9 9.54 -3.63 28.92
N MET A 10 10.51 -4.51 28.72
CA MET A 10 11.51 -4.34 27.66
C MET A 10 11.70 -5.70 26.98
N LEU A 11 10.63 -6.21 26.37
CA LEU A 11 10.81 -7.04 25.18
C LEU A 11 10.91 -6.07 24.01
N ALA A 12 12.13 -5.62 23.74
CA ALA A 12 12.43 -4.90 22.53
C ALA A 12 13.76 -5.41 21.99
N VAL A 13 13.74 -6.57 21.34
CA VAL A 13 14.68 -6.88 20.25
C VAL A 13 14.00 -7.84 19.27
N ALA A 14 13.27 -7.33 18.29
CA ALA A 14 12.94 -8.08 17.07
C ALA A 14 14.03 -7.78 16.04
N THR A 15 15.12 -8.55 16.13
CA THR A 15 16.17 -8.62 15.10
C THR A 15 15.81 -9.70 14.08
N ALA A 16 15.50 -9.28 12.87
CA ALA A 16 15.98 -9.91 11.65
C ALA A 16 16.33 -8.74 10.71
N VAL A 17 17.49 -8.11 10.85
CA VAL A 17 18.76 -8.64 10.37
C VAL A 17 19.88 -8.45 11.41
N CYS A 18 20.75 -9.45 11.54
CA CYS A 18 21.90 -9.47 12.44
C CYS A 18 22.80 -8.24 12.24
N GLY A 19 23.00 -7.46 13.32
CA GLY A 19 24.02 -6.41 13.42
C GLY A 19 23.46 -5.00 13.41
N VAL A 20 23.13 -4.48 14.60
CA VAL A 20 22.68 -3.09 14.80
C VAL A 20 23.87 -2.22 15.22
N ALA A 21 24.09 -1.11 14.52
CA ALA A 21 24.69 0.10 15.10
C ALA A 21 24.35 1.34 14.25
N GLY A 22 23.49 2.22 14.77
CA GLY A 22 23.21 3.55 14.20
C GLY A 22 21.72 3.87 14.07
N ILE A 23 21.13 4.49 15.10
CA ILE A 23 19.75 5.00 15.02
C ILE A 23 19.73 6.36 14.33
N ALA A 24 19.68 6.37 13.00
CA ALA A 24 19.11 7.50 12.26
C ALA A 24 17.60 7.34 12.26
N SER A 25 16.86 8.32 12.78
CA SER A 25 15.40 8.29 12.91
C SER A 25 14.72 8.01 11.56
N VAL A 26 14.22 6.78 11.38
CA VAL A 26 13.43 6.43 10.20
C VAL A 26 12.01 6.92 10.45
N THR A 27 11.64 8.05 9.86
CA THR A 27 10.24 8.44 9.76
C THR A 27 9.53 7.45 8.84
N ILE A 28 8.83 6.49 9.42
CA ILE A 28 7.86 5.64 8.73
C ILE A 28 6.63 6.50 8.41
N ALA A 29 6.58 7.04 7.20
CA ALA A 29 5.38 7.61 6.63
C ALA A 29 4.40 6.48 6.31
N VAL A 30 3.69 5.98 7.33
CA VAL A 30 2.52 5.14 7.14
C VAL A 30 1.38 6.01 6.60
N GLY A 31 1.21 5.99 5.28
CA GLY A 31 0.03 6.57 4.63
C GLY A 31 -1.26 5.88 5.11
N PRO A 32 -2.42 6.55 5.00
CA PRO A 32 -3.67 6.02 5.52
C PRO A 32 -4.02 4.67 4.88
N ILE A 33 -4.23 3.65 5.72
CA ILE A 33 -4.86 2.38 5.35
C ILE A 33 -6.29 2.71 4.90
N GLY A 34 -6.49 2.85 3.58
CA GLY A 34 -7.75 3.35 2.98
C GLY A 34 -7.59 4.50 1.97
N GLY A 35 -6.39 4.73 1.45
CA GLY A 35 -6.08 5.80 0.48
C GLY A 35 -6.27 5.43 -0.99
N GLY A 36 -7.45 4.98 -1.40
CA GLY A 36 -7.80 4.93 -2.83
C GLY A 36 -8.04 6.34 -3.39
N CYS A 37 -7.78 6.52 -4.68
CA CYS A 37 -8.25 7.70 -5.40
C CYS A 37 -9.77 7.58 -5.64
N ASN A 38 -10.43 8.71 -5.95
CA ASN A 38 -11.87 8.74 -6.25
C ASN A 38 -12.73 8.05 -5.17
N LYS A 39 -12.53 8.45 -3.91
CA LYS A 39 -13.30 7.95 -2.76
C LYS A 39 -14.81 8.21 -2.98
N GLY A 40 -15.63 7.22 -2.65
CA GLY A 40 -17.09 7.30 -2.84
C GLY A 40 -17.57 7.10 -4.29
N THR A 41 -16.67 6.81 -5.23
CA THR A 41 -17.06 6.46 -6.60
C THR A 41 -17.50 5.00 -6.67
N TYR A 42 -18.71 4.78 -7.19
CA TYR A 42 -19.22 3.47 -7.55
C TYR A 42 -18.91 3.20 -9.02
N CYS A 43 -18.29 2.06 -9.30
CA CYS A 43 -17.99 1.63 -10.66
C CYS A 43 -19.05 0.63 -11.10
N LEU A 44 -19.45 0.70 -12.37
CA LEU A 44 -20.24 -0.36 -12.98
C LEU A 44 -19.38 -1.61 -13.13
N ASP A 45 -19.98 -2.78 -12.90
CA ASP A 45 -19.33 -4.09 -13.08
C ASP A 45 -19.32 -4.52 -14.55
N VAL A 46 -18.84 -3.63 -15.43
CA VAL A 46 -18.64 -3.90 -16.86
C VAL A 46 -17.20 -4.34 -17.09
N TRP A 47 -17.03 -5.43 -17.84
CA TRP A 47 -15.72 -5.92 -18.25
C TRP A 47 -15.24 -5.23 -19.53
N ARG A 48 -14.35 -4.25 -19.38
CA ARG A 48 -13.66 -3.53 -20.46
C ARG A 48 -12.21 -3.28 -20.00
N PRO A 49 -11.36 -4.30 -20.05
CA PRO A 49 -10.12 -4.30 -19.30
C PRO A 49 -9.12 -3.27 -19.82
N VAL A 50 -8.33 -2.71 -18.90
CA VAL A 50 -7.26 -1.76 -19.20
C VAL A 50 -5.96 -2.16 -18.51
N LEU A 51 -4.85 -2.04 -19.22
CA LEU A 51 -3.50 -2.24 -18.69
C LEU A 51 -2.92 -0.88 -18.32
N CYS A 52 -2.52 -0.72 -17.06
CA CYS A 52 -1.95 0.53 -16.55
C CYS A 52 -0.42 0.45 -16.42
N PRO A 53 0.30 1.58 -16.26
CA PRO A 53 1.76 1.63 -16.17
C PRO A 53 2.37 0.82 -15.02
N ASN A 54 1.57 0.50 -13.99
CA ASN A 54 1.98 -0.39 -12.91
C ASN A 54 1.99 -1.88 -13.31
N GLY A 55 1.70 -2.20 -14.57
CA GLY A 55 1.66 -3.56 -15.10
C GLY A 55 0.42 -4.37 -14.71
N GLN A 56 -0.56 -3.74 -14.06
CA GLN A 56 -1.79 -4.41 -13.65
C GLN A 56 -2.92 -4.18 -14.67
N VAL A 57 -3.70 -5.24 -14.87
CA VAL A 57 -4.95 -5.17 -15.63
C VAL A 57 -6.10 -4.90 -14.67
N TYR A 58 -6.88 -3.88 -14.98
CA TYR A 58 -8.10 -3.52 -14.25
C TYR A 58 -9.32 -3.86 -15.09
N SER A 59 -10.41 -4.28 -14.44
CA SER A 59 -11.66 -4.68 -15.11
C SER A 59 -12.24 -3.57 -16.00
N ASN A 60 -12.06 -2.31 -15.61
CA ASN A 60 -12.36 -1.13 -16.41
C ASN A 60 -11.60 0.11 -15.89
N ASP A 61 -11.73 1.20 -16.61
CA ASP A 61 -11.15 2.52 -16.34
C ASP A 61 -11.57 3.10 -14.98
N CYS A 62 -12.81 2.88 -14.54
CA CYS A 62 -13.26 3.34 -13.24
C CYS A 62 -12.52 2.64 -12.09
N TYR A 63 -12.35 1.32 -12.18
CA TYR A 63 -11.58 0.56 -11.19
C TYR A 63 -10.09 0.93 -11.18
N ALA A 64 -9.49 1.19 -12.35
CA ALA A 64 -8.15 1.73 -12.46
C ALA A 64 -8.02 3.09 -11.75
N ALA A 65 -8.98 4.00 -11.97
CA ALA A 65 -8.99 5.31 -11.35
C ALA A 65 -9.16 5.25 -9.82
N LYS A 66 -9.91 4.28 -9.29
CA LYS A 66 -10.00 4.04 -7.83
C LYS A 66 -8.66 3.60 -7.23
N ALA A 67 -7.87 2.87 -8.00
CA ALA A 67 -6.50 2.48 -7.64
C ALA A 67 -5.45 3.56 -7.94
N CYS A 68 -5.87 4.81 -8.17
CA CYS A 68 -4.99 5.93 -8.53
C CYS A 68 -4.21 5.74 -9.83
N GLN A 69 -4.63 4.84 -10.71
CA GLN A 69 -3.94 4.62 -11.97
C GLN A 69 -4.38 5.61 -13.04
N LYS A 70 -3.44 5.98 -13.89
CA LYS A 70 -3.60 6.89 -15.03
C LYS A 70 -2.84 6.35 -16.22
N ASN A 71 -3.13 6.88 -17.41
CA ASN A 71 -2.47 6.50 -18.67
C ASN A 71 -2.57 5.00 -18.96
N CYS A 72 -3.73 4.41 -18.64
CA CYS A 72 -4.01 3.02 -18.95
C CYS A 72 -4.46 2.89 -20.40
N VAL A 73 -4.10 1.79 -21.05
CA VAL A 73 -4.47 1.46 -22.43
C VAL A 73 -5.45 0.29 -22.44
N PRO A 74 -6.32 0.17 -23.47
CA PRO A 74 -7.15 -1.02 -23.63
C PRO A 74 -6.31 -2.29 -23.60
N TYR A 75 -6.73 -3.28 -22.82
CA TYR A 75 -6.05 -4.56 -22.70
C TYR A 75 -6.84 -5.64 -23.44
N GLY A 76 -6.14 -6.45 -24.23
CA GLY A 76 -6.73 -7.65 -24.84
C GLY A 76 -7.75 -7.37 -25.94
N GLY A 77 -7.69 -6.23 -26.61
CA GLY A 77 -8.48 -5.97 -27.81
C GLY A 77 -7.61 -5.99 -29.06
N ASP A 78 -7.92 -6.89 -29.99
CA ASP A 78 -7.77 -6.60 -31.41
C ASP A 78 -8.58 -5.31 -31.63
N ALA A 79 -7.91 -4.25 -32.07
CA ALA A 79 -8.59 -3.03 -32.49
C ALA A 79 -9.64 -3.41 -33.54
N SER A 80 -10.93 -3.23 -33.23
CA SER A 80 -11.99 -3.25 -34.23
C SER A 80 -11.90 -2.00 -35.09
#